data_AF-A0A6B3ESU2-F1
#
_entry.id   AF-A0A6B3ESU2-F1
#
_cell.length_a   1.000
_cell.length_b   1.000
_cell.length_c   1.000
_cell.angle_alpha   90.00
_cell.angle_beta   90.00
_cell.angle_gamma   90.00
#
_symmetry.space_group_name_H-M   'P 1'
#
loop_
_entity.id
_entity.type
_entity.pdbx_description
1 polymer ?
#
loop_
_entity_poly.entity_id
_entity_poly.type
_entity_poly.pdbx_seq_one_letter_code
_entity_poly.pdbx_strand_id
1 'polypeptide(L)'
;RLVPADGPPRGEDGTGERFLDAVARRLAAHPRTIQPLLCAWFTDEQPLAADRGAAVRPTVAAAAQALLHARRDLAVDDLADALVATDHPRADELLAALAEDEPSALCRAVERWSRDDDRRARRIAAACYGAVVAPNLTRDADRDLLRR
;
A
#
# COMPACT_ATOMS: atom_id res chain seq x y z
N ARG A 1 45.10 -18.10 5.44
CA ARG A 1 44.29 -19.31 5.20
C ARG A 1 42.95 -19.11 5.88
N LEU A 2 41.99 -18.54 5.15
CA LEU A 2 40.62 -18.31 5.62
C LEU A 2 39.80 -19.54 5.25
N VAL A 3 39.07 -20.09 6.22
CA VAL A 3 38.17 -21.24 6.05
C VAL A 3 36.90 -20.74 5.37
N PRO A 4 36.39 -21.38 4.31
CA PRO A 4 35.08 -21.07 3.76
C PRO A 4 34.02 -21.36 4.83
N ALA A 5 33.37 -20.29 5.32
CA ALA A 5 32.18 -20.43 6.15
C ALA A 5 31.08 -21.12 5.33
N ASP A 6 30.34 -21.99 6.00
CA ASP A 6 29.26 -22.81 5.45
C ASP A 6 28.40 -22.05 4.42
N GLY A 7 28.20 -22.69 3.27
CA GLY A 7 27.30 -22.18 2.24
C GLY A 7 25.88 -22.02 2.79
N PRO A 8 25.11 -21.04 2.30
CA PRO A 8 23.75 -20.82 2.76
C PRO A 8 22.92 -22.11 2.59
N PRO A 9 22.01 -22.42 3.53
CA PRO A 9 21.17 -23.60 3.39
C PRO A 9 20.41 -23.51 2.07
N ARG A 10 20.63 -24.50 1.20
CA ARG A 10 19.83 -24.70 -0.01
C ARG A 10 18.41 -25.06 0.44
N GLY A 11 17.57 -24.04 0.56
CA GLY A 11 16.12 -24.18 0.53
C GLY A 11 15.71 -24.19 -0.93
N GLU A 12 15.56 -25.39 -1.49
CA GLU A 12 14.96 -25.63 -2.79
C GLU A 12 13.46 -25.28 -2.70
N ASP A 13 13.00 -24.42 -3.63
CA ASP A 13 11.62 -24.21 -4.06
C ASP A 13 10.57 -23.97 -2.92
N GLY A 14 10.34 -22.70 -2.55
CA GLY A 14 9.19 -22.31 -1.70
C GLY A 14 9.43 -21.23 -0.63
N THR A 15 10.62 -20.64 -0.53
CA THR A 15 10.94 -19.66 0.53
C THR A 15 10.26 -18.31 0.34
N GLY A 16 10.00 -17.90 -0.90
CA GLY A 16 9.37 -16.60 -1.24
C GLY A 16 7.93 -16.50 -0.78
N GLU A 17 7.12 -17.55 -0.99
CA GLU A 17 5.73 -17.62 -0.52
C GLU A 17 5.67 -17.57 1.01
N ARG A 18 6.55 -18.31 1.68
CA ARG A 18 6.63 -18.31 3.16
C ARG A 18 6.98 -16.94 3.73
N PHE A 19 7.79 -16.14 3.03
CA PHE A 19 8.11 -14.78 3.45
C PHE A 19 6.91 -13.85 3.31
N LEU A 20 6.23 -13.85 2.17
CA LEU A 20 5.03 -13.04 1.97
C LEU A 20 3.91 -13.42 2.95
N ASP A 21 3.75 -14.70 3.26
CA ASP A 21 2.81 -15.16 4.30
C ASP A 21 3.17 -14.60 5.68
N ALA A 22 4.46 -14.57 6.01
CA ALA A 22 4.91 -13.99 7.28
C ALA A 22 4.64 -12.49 7.34
N VAL A 23 4.90 -11.76 6.25
CA VAL A 23 4.58 -10.33 6.13
C VAL A 23 3.07 -10.11 6.22
N ALA A 24 2.25 -10.91 5.54
CA ALA A 24 0.80 -10.84 5.58
C ALA A 24 0.25 -11.07 6.98
N ARG A 25 0.78 -12.04 7.74
CA ARG A 25 0.43 -12.24 9.15
C ARG A 25 0.82 -11.04 10.02
N ARG A 26 2.00 -10.45 9.77
CA ARG A 26 2.46 -9.29 10.54
C ARG A 26 1.62 -8.05 10.24
N LEU A 27 1.27 -7.84 8.97
CA LEU A 27 0.36 -6.80 8.51
C LEU A 27 -1.01 -6.95 9.17
N ALA A 28 -1.56 -8.17 9.23
CA ALA A 28 -2.82 -8.45 9.92
C ALA A 28 -2.78 -8.07 11.41
N ALA A 29 -1.66 -8.34 12.08
CA ALA A 29 -1.51 -8.08 13.50
C ALA A 29 -1.19 -6.60 13.83
N HIS A 30 -0.51 -5.87 12.93
CA HIS A 30 -0.03 -4.50 13.18
C HIS A 30 -0.17 -3.63 11.92
N PRO A 31 -1.39 -3.41 11.40
CA PRO A 31 -1.58 -2.82 10.08
C PRO A 31 -0.97 -1.41 9.98
N ARG A 32 -1.22 -0.55 10.98
CA ARG A 32 -0.69 0.82 11.05
C ARG A 32 0.83 0.92 11.05
N THR A 33 1.52 -0.10 11.55
CA THR A 33 2.99 -0.13 11.58
C THR A 33 3.56 -0.67 10.29
N ILE A 34 2.91 -1.67 9.69
CA ILE A 34 3.47 -2.38 8.54
C ILE A 34 3.12 -1.70 7.21
N GLN A 35 1.98 -1.03 7.09
CA GLN A 35 1.59 -0.36 5.84
C GLN A 35 2.62 0.69 5.37
N PRO A 36 3.14 1.60 6.21
CA PRO A 36 4.18 2.55 5.77
C PRO A 36 5.48 1.85 5.38
N LEU A 37 5.84 0.76 6.05
CA LEU A 37 7.04 -0.02 5.72
C LEU A 37 6.92 -0.70 4.35
N LEU A 38 5.73 -1.21 4.01
CA LEU A 38 5.45 -1.78 2.68
C LEU A 38 5.45 -0.71 1.59
N CYS A 39 5.01 0.52 1.88
CA CYS A 39 5.12 1.62 0.92
C CYS A 39 6.59 1.94 0.59
N ALA A 40 7.49 1.85 1.58
CA ALA A 40 8.93 2.03 1.35
C ALA A 40 9.54 0.94 0.45
N TRP A 41 8.85 -0.18 0.22
CA TRP A 41 9.31 -1.23 -0.70
C TRP A 41 8.92 -0.98 -2.15
N PHE A 42 8.17 0.08 -2.47
CA PHE A 42 7.70 0.33 -3.83
C PHE A 42 8.82 0.60 -4.85
N THR A 43 10.01 0.97 -4.39
CA THR A 43 11.19 1.15 -5.24
C THR A 43 12.02 -0.14 -5.40
N ASP A 44 11.69 -1.21 -4.67
CA ASP A 44 12.44 -2.46 -4.68
C ASP A 44 11.99 -3.37 -5.84
N GLU A 45 12.65 -3.22 -6.98
CA GLU A 45 12.37 -4.04 -8.16
C GLU A 45 13.13 -5.38 -8.17
N GLN A 46 13.67 -5.84 -7.02
CA GLN A 46 14.27 -7.15 -6.93
C GLN A 46 13.22 -8.26 -7.19
N PRO A 47 13.49 -9.20 -8.11
CA PRO A 47 12.59 -10.32 -8.36
C PRO A 47 12.51 -11.24 -7.15
N LEU A 48 11.29 -11.65 -6.78
CA LEU A 48 11.08 -12.66 -5.76
C LEU A 48 11.42 -14.06 -6.27
N ALA A 49 11.81 -14.92 -5.33
CA ALA A 49 11.97 -16.34 -5.61
C ALA A 49 10.60 -16.93 -5.97
N ALA A 50 10.45 -17.38 -7.20
CA ALA A 50 9.29 -18.11 -7.71
C ALA A 50 9.72 -19.51 -8.18
N ASP A 51 8.74 -20.39 -8.35
CA ASP A 51 8.96 -21.73 -8.88
C ASP A 51 9.62 -21.74 -10.25
N ARG A 52 10.35 -22.81 -10.53
CA ARG A 52 10.98 -23.04 -11.84
C ARG A 52 9.87 -23.25 -12.88
N GLY A 53 9.64 -22.24 -13.72
CA GLY A 53 8.60 -22.29 -14.77
C GLY A 53 7.62 -21.11 -14.74
N ALA A 54 7.63 -20.28 -13.70
CA ALA A 54 6.84 -19.05 -13.69
C ALA A 54 7.31 -18.11 -14.82
N ALA A 55 6.41 -17.80 -15.76
CA ALA A 55 6.68 -16.95 -16.91
C ALA A 55 7.04 -15.50 -16.52
N VAL A 56 6.50 -15.04 -15.39
CA VAL A 56 6.80 -13.73 -14.79
C VAL A 56 7.08 -13.94 -13.32
N ARG A 57 8.19 -13.37 -12.83
CA ARG A 57 8.50 -13.32 -11.40
C ARG A 57 8.08 -11.96 -10.86
N PRO A 58 7.18 -11.88 -9.87
CA PRO A 58 6.83 -10.60 -9.26
C PRO A 58 8.06 -10.01 -8.55
N THR A 59 8.17 -8.69 -8.56
CA THR A 59 9.19 -7.97 -7.77
C THR A 59 8.71 -7.76 -6.33
N VAL A 60 9.62 -7.39 -5.43
CA VAL A 60 9.27 -7.00 -4.06
C VAL A 60 8.25 -5.86 -4.08
N ALA A 61 8.46 -4.85 -4.92
CA ALA A 61 7.55 -3.73 -5.11
C ALA A 61 6.15 -4.18 -5.57
N ALA A 62 6.08 -5.04 -6.59
CA ALA A 62 4.81 -5.57 -7.08
C ALA A 62 4.07 -6.39 -6.02
N ALA A 63 4.80 -7.22 -5.25
CA ALA A 63 4.22 -8.01 -4.16
C ALA A 63 3.73 -7.13 -2.99
N ALA A 64 4.48 -6.08 -2.64
CA ALA A 64 4.08 -5.13 -1.60
C ALA A 64 2.78 -4.40 -2.00
N GLN A 65 2.69 -3.89 -3.24
CA GLN A 65 1.49 -3.25 -3.76
C GLN A 65 0.30 -4.21 -3.77
N ALA A 66 0.47 -5.42 -4.28
CA ALA A 66 -0.59 -6.43 -4.32
C ALA A 66 -1.08 -6.80 -2.91
N LEU A 67 -0.16 -6.94 -1.95
CA LEU A 67 -0.50 -7.25 -0.57
C LEU A 67 -1.27 -6.11 0.11
N LEU A 68 -0.86 -4.86 -0.08
CA LEU A 68 -1.57 -3.69 0.43
C LEU A 68 -2.97 -3.57 -0.17
N HIS A 69 -3.11 -3.79 -1.48
CA HIS A 69 -4.42 -3.78 -2.14
C HIS A 69 -5.33 -4.90 -1.60
N ALA A 70 -4.82 -6.12 -1.47
CA ALA A 70 -5.57 -7.28 -1.01
C ALA A 70 -5.99 -7.19 0.47
N ARG A 71 -5.27 -6.40 1.29
CA ARG A 71 -5.48 -6.25 2.74
C ARG A 71 -5.81 -4.81 3.15
N ARG A 72 -6.37 -4.05 2.22
CA ARG A 72 -6.70 -2.62 2.39
C ARG A 72 -7.71 -2.36 3.50
N ASP A 73 -8.58 -3.32 3.76
CA ASP A 73 -9.67 -3.28 4.72
C ASP A 73 -9.19 -3.25 6.19
N LEU A 74 -7.97 -3.71 6.48
CA LEU A 74 -7.45 -3.82 7.84
C LEU A 74 -7.34 -2.47 8.57
N ALA A 75 -6.94 -1.41 7.86
CA ALA A 75 -6.79 -0.06 8.39
C ALA A 75 -6.79 0.94 7.23
N VAL A 76 -7.89 1.01 6.47
CA VAL A 76 -7.97 1.78 5.22
C VAL A 76 -7.67 3.27 5.39
N ASP A 77 -8.08 3.86 6.50
CA ASP A 77 -7.83 5.27 6.83
C ASP A 77 -6.33 5.52 7.02
N ASP A 78 -5.64 4.67 7.78
CA ASP A 78 -4.20 4.73 8.00
C ASP A 78 -3.40 4.40 6.72
N LEU A 79 -3.91 3.48 5.89
CA LEU A 79 -3.33 3.14 4.59
C LEU A 79 -3.33 4.35 3.66
N ALA A 80 -4.47 5.04 3.52
CA ALA A 80 -4.56 6.25 2.71
C ALA A 80 -3.56 7.31 3.17
N ASP A 81 -3.43 7.47 4.50
CA ASP A 81 -2.46 8.39 5.10
C ASP A 81 -0.99 8.01 4.81
N ALA A 82 -0.66 6.72 4.77
CA ALA A 82 0.68 6.25 4.41
C ALA A 82 0.97 6.41 2.91
N LEU A 83 0.00 6.10 2.05
CA LEU A 83 0.14 6.19 0.59
C LEU A 83 0.34 7.64 0.15
N VAL A 84 -0.46 8.58 0.65
CA VAL A 84 -0.33 10.00 0.26
C VAL A 84 0.95 10.65 0.78
N ALA A 85 1.60 10.05 1.79
CA ALA A 85 2.92 10.47 2.25
C ALA A 85 4.06 9.87 1.40
N THR A 86 3.74 8.92 0.52
CA THR A 86 4.71 8.19 -0.31
C THR A 86 4.67 8.78 -1.73
N ASP A 87 5.74 9.49 -2.11
CA ASP A 87 5.90 10.06 -3.45
C ASP A 87 6.30 8.95 -4.45
N HIS A 88 5.33 8.13 -4.87
CA HIS A 88 5.58 7.00 -5.77
C HIS A 88 4.35 6.65 -6.63
N PRO A 89 4.50 6.33 -7.93
CA PRO A 89 3.36 6.02 -8.81
C PRO A 89 2.47 4.87 -8.31
N ARG A 90 3.06 3.82 -7.75
CA ARG A 90 2.31 2.70 -7.12
C ARG A 90 1.43 3.14 -5.95
N ALA A 91 1.82 4.20 -5.23
CA ALA A 91 1.01 4.75 -4.16
C ALA A 91 -0.21 5.48 -4.74
N ASP A 92 -0.03 6.24 -5.81
CA ASP A 92 -1.13 6.90 -6.53
C ASP A 92 -2.10 5.89 -7.15
N GLU A 93 -1.59 4.80 -7.74
CA GLU A 93 -2.40 3.69 -8.25
C GLU A 93 -3.28 3.07 -7.15
N LEU A 94 -2.71 2.86 -5.96
CA LEU A 94 -3.47 2.34 -4.83
C LEU A 94 -4.50 3.34 -4.30
N LEU A 95 -4.18 4.63 -4.25
CA LEU A 95 -5.14 5.66 -3.86
C LEU A 95 -6.30 5.77 -4.85
N ALA A 96 -6.03 5.63 -6.15
CA ALA A 96 -7.07 5.54 -7.17
C ALA A 96 -7.95 4.30 -6.97
N ALA A 97 -7.35 3.13 -6.71
CA ALA A 97 -8.11 1.91 -6.41
C ALA A 97 -8.96 2.05 -5.13
N LEU A 98 -8.47 2.73 -4.08
CA LEU A 98 -9.27 3.04 -2.89
C LEU A 98 -10.43 3.98 -3.19
N ALA A 99 -10.30 4.89 -4.16
CA ALA A 99 -11.40 5.76 -4.55
C ALA A 99 -12.57 4.98 -5.16
N GLU A 100 -12.28 3.88 -5.84
CA GLU A 100 -13.27 2.99 -6.46
C GLU A 100 -13.83 1.99 -5.45
N ASP A 101 -12.96 1.31 -4.71
CA ASP A 101 -13.33 0.21 -3.82
C ASP A 101 -13.87 0.69 -2.46
N GLU A 102 -13.30 1.78 -1.92
CA GLU A 102 -13.53 2.26 -0.55
C GLU A 102 -13.84 3.78 -0.49
N PRO A 103 -14.82 4.29 -1.28
CA PRO A 103 -15.03 5.72 -1.48
C PRO A 103 -15.33 6.50 -0.19
N SER A 104 -16.08 5.89 0.74
CA SER A 104 -16.38 6.53 2.04
C SER A 104 -15.11 6.70 2.90
N ALA A 105 -14.17 5.75 2.85
CA ALA A 105 -12.91 5.87 3.57
C ALA A 105 -12.04 6.97 2.96
N LEU A 106 -11.95 7.03 1.63
CA LEU A 106 -11.19 8.08 0.96
C LEU A 106 -11.78 9.49 1.20
N CYS A 107 -13.11 9.62 1.29
CA CYS A 107 -13.75 10.90 1.69
C CYS A 107 -13.33 11.35 3.08
N ARG A 108 -13.30 10.43 4.06
CA ARG A 108 -12.80 10.74 5.40
C ARG A 108 -11.33 11.11 5.39
N ALA A 109 -10.51 10.47 4.56
CA ALA A 109 -9.10 10.80 4.43
C ALA A 109 -8.90 12.21 3.82
N VAL A 110 -9.61 12.53 2.73
CA VAL A 110 -9.61 13.87 2.10
C VAL A 110 -10.02 14.95 3.11
N GLU A 111 -11.06 14.69 3.90
CA GLU A 111 -11.53 15.62 4.94
C GLU A 111 -10.53 15.81 6.08
N ARG A 112 -9.75 14.77 6.44
CA ARG A 112 -8.61 14.92 7.37
C ARG A 112 -7.49 15.75 6.75
N TRP A 113 -7.15 15.51 5.48
CA TRP A 113 -6.05 16.20 4.80
C TRP A 113 -6.35 17.67 4.50
N SER A 114 -7.62 18.03 4.27
CA SER A 114 -8.02 19.42 4.04
C SER A 114 -7.80 20.29 5.28
N ARG A 115 -7.86 19.69 6.47
CA ARG A 115 -7.63 20.34 7.78
C ARG A 115 -6.17 20.33 8.24
N ASP A 116 -5.28 19.73 7.46
CA ASP A 116 -3.87 19.61 7.81
C ASP A 116 -3.11 20.87 7.37
N ASP A 117 -3.25 21.93 8.16
CA ASP A 117 -2.77 23.28 7.85
C ASP A 117 -1.25 23.36 7.71
N ASP A 118 -0.52 22.54 8.45
CA ASP A 118 0.95 22.54 8.50
C ASP A 118 1.59 21.88 7.26
N ARG A 119 0.81 21.13 6.46
CA ARG A 119 1.31 20.37 5.32
C ARG A 119 0.61 20.74 4.03
N ARG A 120 1.18 21.70 3.29
CA ARG A 120 0.68 22.10 1.95
C ARG A 120 0.46 20.92 0.99
N ALA A 121 1.34 19.92 1.02
CA ALA A 121 1.19 18.72 0.20
C ALA A 121 -0.11 17.94 0.50
N ARG A 122 -0.54 17.88 1.77
CA ARG A 122 -1.78 17.24 2.19
C ARG A 122 -3.01 17.97 1.65
N ARG A 123 -3.00 19.30 1.67
CA ARG A 123 -4.08 20.10 1.07
C ARG A 123 -4.18 19.92 -0.46
N ILE A 124 -3.04 19.82 -1.15
CA ILE A 124 -3.02 19.52 -2.60
C ILE A 124 -3.61 18.13 -2.85
N ALA A 125 -3.18 17.12 -2.08
CA ALA A 125 -3.73 15.78 -2.19
C ALA A 125 -5.23 15.72 -1.91
N ALA A 126 -5.72 16.47 -0.91
CA ALA A 126 -7.14 16.59 -0.63
C ALA A 126 -7.93 17.09 -1.84
N ALA A 127 -7.44 18.15 -2.51
CA ALA A 127 -8.06 18.68 -3.71
C ALA A 127 -8.05 17.69 -4.88
N CYS A 128 -6.93 17.02 -5.13
CA CYS A 128 -6.80 16.03 -6.20
C CYS A 128 -7.71 14.81 -5.96
N TYR A 129 -7.59 14.16 -4.80
CA TYR A 129 -8.32 12.93 -4.51
C TYR A 129 -9.80 13.18 -4.18
N GLY A 130 -10.17 14.38 -3.72
CA GLY A 130 -11.57 14.80 -3.63
C GLY A 130 -12.26 14.78 -4.99
N ALA A 131 -11.59 15.22 -6.06
CA ALA A 131 -12.12 15.14 -7.41
C ALA A 131 -12.17 13.69 -7.95
N VAL A 132 -11.18 12.86 -7.60
CA VAL A 132 -11.12 11.44 -8.01
C VAL A 132 -12.23 10.62 -7.38
N VAL A 133 -12.57 10.84 -6.10
CA VAL A 133 -13.58 10.04 -5.39
C VAL A 133 -15.01 10.50 -5.64
N ALA A 134 -15.22 11.77 -6.02
CA ALA A 134 -16.55 12.35 -6.20
C ALA A 134 -17.50 11.56 -7.12
N PRO A 135 -17.05 10.98 -8.27
CA PRO A 135 -17.91 10.17 -9.14
C PRO A 135 -18.40 8.87 -8.48
N ASN A 136 -17.69 8.34 -7.48
CA ASN A 136 -17.97 7.06 -6.84
C ASN A 136 -18.89 7.19 -5.61
N LEU A 137 -19.35 8.41 -5.29
CA LEU A 137 -20.16 8.67 -4.10
C LEU A 137 -21.64 8.35 -4.29
N THR A 138 -22.10 7.32 -3.60
CA THR A 138 -23.51 6.95 -3.56
C THR A 138 -24.25 7.54 -2.35
N ARG A 139 -23.53 7.83 -1.25
CA ARG A 139 -24.11 8.29 0.03
C ARG A 139 -24.03 9.81 0.20
N ASP A 140 -25.09 10.42 0.75
CA ASP A 140 -25.13 11.87 1.05
C ASP A 140 -24.09 12.28 2.09
N ALA A 141 -23.89 11.46 3.12
CA ALA A 141 -22.91 11.75 4.18
C ALA A 141 -21.48 11.92 3.64
N ASP A 142 -21.10 11.13 2.62
CA ASP A 142 -19.79 11.23 1.99
C ASP A 142 -19.68 12.49 1.13
N ARG A 143 -20.76 12.87 0.44
CA ARG A 143 -20.82 14.13 -0.32
C ARG A 143 -20.64 15.35 0.59
N ASP A 144 -21.18 15.31 1.80
CA ASP A 144 -21.05 16.39 2.77
C ASP A 144 -19.63 16.53 3.34
N LEU A 145 -18.86 15.44 3.40
CA LEU A 145 -17.45 15.50 3.79
C LEU A 145 -16.60 16.23 2.75
N LEU A 146 -16.85 16.04 1.45
CA LEU A 146 -16.10 16.71 0.38
C LEU A 146 -16.41 18.21 0.23
N ARG A 147 -17.52 18.68 0.80
CA ARG A 147 -17.95 20.10 0.72
C ARG A 147 -17.34 20.97 1.82
N ARG A 148 -16.64 20.38 2.79
CA ARG A 148 -16.05 21.05 3.96
C ARG A 148 -14.59 21.38 3.72
#